data_AF-A0A378N514-F1
#
_entry.id   AF-A0A378N514-F1
#
_cell.length_a   1.000
_cell.length_b   1.000
_cell.length_c   1.000
_cell.angle_alpha   90.00
_cell.angle_beta   90.00
_cell.angle_gamma   90.00
#
_symmetry.space_group_name_H-M   'P 1'
#
loop_
_entity.id
_entity.type
_entity.pdbx_description
1 polymer ?
#
loop_
_entity_poly.entity_id
_entity_poly.type
_entity_poly.pdbx_seq_one_letter_code
_entity_poly.pdbx_strand_id
1 'polypeptide(L)'
;MHVNNEMGVIQPIKEIGAICRAKKIIFHVDATQSVGKIEVNVQDLNVDLMSFSSHKLYGPKGIGGLYVCRKPRVRLEAIIHGAVTSVVCVRVHCLFTKL
;
A
#
# COMPACT_ATOMS: atom_id res chain seq x y z
N MET A 1 4.25 -2.78 -7.64
CA MET A 1 2.92 -2.43 -8.20
C MET A 1 2.11 -3.70 -8.41
N HIS A 2 0.80 -3.68 -8.22
CA HIS A 2 -0.08 -4.83 -8.44
C HIS A 2 -0.35 -5.06 -9.93
N VAL A 3 -0.72 -4.00 -10.65
CA VAL A 3 -0.90 -4.02 -12.11
C VAL A 3 0.05 -3.01 -12.72
N ASN A 4 0.84 -3.44 -13.70
CA ASN A 4 1.76 -2.58 -14.41
C ASN A 4 1.01 -1.57 -15.29
N ASN A 5 1.37 -0.28 -15.23
CA ASN A 5 0.66 0.77 -15.97
C ASN A 5 1.08 0.91 -17.43
N GLU A 6 2.18 0.27 -17.85
CA GLU A 6 2.68 0.27 -19.21
C GLU A 6 2.24 -0.99 -19.98
N MET A 7 2.53 -2.17 -19.43
CA MET A 7 2.26 -3.47 -20.06
C MET A 7 0.94 -4.11 -19.61
N GLY A 8 0.32 -3.63 -18.53
CA GLY A 8 -0.92 -4.21 -18.01
C GLY A 8 -0.76 -5.55 -17.28
N VAL A 9 0.48 -6.03 -17.08
CA VAL A 9 0.76 -7.31 -16.41
C VAL A 9 0.33 -7.25 -14.95
N ILE A 10 -0.39 -8.29 -14.50
CA ILE A 10 -0.80 -8.50 -13.10
C ILE A 10 0.32 -9.26 -12.38
N GLN A 11 0.86 -8.65 -11.33
CA GLN A 11 1.95 -9.24 -10.54
C GLN A 11 1.40 -10.19 -9.47
N PRO A 12 2.08 -11.33 -9.20
CA PRO A 12 1.69 -12.30 -8.17
C PRO A 12 1.99 -11.78 -6.76
N ILE A 13 1.27 -10.74 -6.33
CA ILE A 13 1.56 -10.03 -5.07
C ILE A 13 1.18 -10.85 -3.83
N LYS A 14 0.30 -11.85 -3.96
CA LYS A 14 -0.10 -12.72 -2.85
C LYS A 14 1.06 -13.59 -2.38
N GLU A 15 1.76 -14.18 -3.33
CA GLU A 15 2.95 -15.00 -3.14
C GLU A 15 4.10 -14.16 -2.62
N ILE A 16 4.32 -12.98 -3.20
CA ILE A 16 5.34 -12.03 -2.74
C ILE A 16 5.06 -11.59 -1.30
N GLY A 17 3.80 -11.25 -0.98
CA GLY A 17 3.38 -10.87 0.36
C GLY A 17 3.59 -11.98 1.39
N ALA A 18 3.34 -13.24 1.02
CA ALA A 18 3.62 -14.39 1.89
C ALA A 18 5.13 -14.52 2.21
N ILE A 19 6.00 -14.34 1.20
CA ILE A 19 7.46 -14.37 1.39
C ILE A 19 7.92 -13.21 2.29
N CYS A 20 7.42 -11.99 2.06
CA CYS A 20 7.72 -10.83 2.88
C CYS A 20 7.30 -11.06 4.34
N ARG A 21 6.10 -11.62 4.55
CA ARG A 21 5.55 -11.90 5.88
C ARG A 21 6.38 -12.95 6.63
N ALA A 22 6.81 -14.01 5.95
CA ALA A 22 7.69 -15.02 6.54
C ALA A 22 9.03 -14.41 7.02
N LYS A 23 9.52 -13.39 6.31
CA LYS A 23 10.75 -12.66 6.66
C LYS A 23 10.53 -11.44 7.55
N LYS A 24 9.29 -11.19 8.02
CA LYS A 24 8.91 -10.01 8.82
C LYS A 24 9.25 -8.67 8.12
N ILE A 25 9.19 -8.65 6.79
CA ILE A 25 9.43 -7.47 5.96
C ILE A 25 8.08 -6.80 5.69
N ILE A 26 8.03 -5.47 5.87
CA ILE A 26 6.85 -4.68 5.53
C ILE A 26 6.68 -4.63 4.01
N PHE A 27 5.50 -5.01 3.53
CA PHE A 27 5.19 -5.06 2.11
C PHE A 27 4.24 -3.95 1.69
N HIS A 28 4.74 -3.02 0.86
CA HIS A 28 3.96 -1.93 0.26
C HIS A 28 3.67 -2.21 -1.21
N VAL A 29 2.41 -2.04 -1.61
CA VAL A 29 1.95 -2.25 -2.97
C VAL A 29 1.26 -1.02 -3.52
N ASP A 30 1.72 -0.54 -4.68
CA ASP A 30 0.94 0.40 -5.51
C ASP A 30 -0.16 -0.36 -6.25
N ALA A 31 -1.41 -0.02 -5.96
CA ALA A 31 -2.60 -0.66 -6.49
C ALA A 31 -3.43 0.28 -7.39
N THR A 32 -2.87 1.43 -7.80
CA THR A 32 -3.57 2.50 -8.54
C THR A 32 -4.21 2.03 -9.85
N GLN A 33 -3.63 1.03 -10.53
CA GLN A 33 -4.23 0.44 -11.74
C GLN A 33 -5.08 -0.80 -11.49
N SER A 34 -5.09 -1.34 -10.26
CA SER A 34 -5.79 -2.58 -9.93
C SER A 34 -7.10 -2.37 -9.18
N VAL A 35 -7.11 -1.46 -8.21
CA VAL A 35 -8.33 -1.15 -7.43
C VAL A 35 -9.41 -0.70 -8.41
N GLY A 36 -10.66 -1.11 -8.17
CA GLY A 36 -11.82 -0.77 -9.01
C GLY A 36 -11.82 -1.32 -10.43
N LYS A 37 -10.79 -2.06 -10.87
CA LYS A 37 -10.73 -2.73 -12.18
C LYS A 37 -10.70 -4.25 -12.06
N ILE A 38 -9.95 -4.76 -11.08
CA ILE A 38 -9.93 -6.16 -10.71
C ILE A 38 -10.34 -6.31 -9.25
N GLU A 39 -10.72 -7.51 -8.86
CA GLU A 39 -11.02 -7.82 -7.47
C GLU A 39 -9.74 -7.69 -6.63
N VAL A 40 -9.80 -6.86 -5.58
CA VAL A 40 -8.67 -6.62 -4.67
C VAL A 40 -9.14 -6.86 -3.25
N ASN A 41 -8.83 -8.03 -2.70
CA ASN A 41 -9.04 -8.34 -1.30
C ASN A 41 -7.74 -8.16 -0.50
N VAL A 42 -7.62 -7.04 0.21
CA VAL A 42 -6.43 -6.71 1.01
C VAL A 42 -6.14 -7.71 2.13
N GLN A 43 -7.13 -8.47 2.60
CA GLN A 43 -6.93 -9.50 3.63
C GLN A 43 -6.25 -10.73 3.04
N ASP A 44 -6.59 -11.11 1.80
CA ASP A 44 -6.07 -12.29 1.13
C ASP A 44 -4.69 -12.05 0.49
N LEU A 45 -4.39 -10.80 0.12
CA LEU A 45 -3.18 -10.43 -0.63
C LEU A 45 -1.92 -10.26 0.24
N ASN A 46 -2.02 -10.42 1.56
CA ASN A 46 -0.89 -10.26 2.50
C ASN A 46 -0.16 -8.91 2.38
N VAL A 47 -0.90 -7.83 2.10
CA VAL A 47 -0.33 -6.48 1.97
C VAL A 47 -0.38 -5.71 3.29
N ASP A 48 0.73 -5.08 3.66
CA ASP A 48 0.81 -4.26 4.87
C ASP A 48 0.41 -2.81 4.59
N LEU A 49 0.82 -2.30 3.44
CA LEU A 49 0.51 -0.95 2.96
C LEU A 49 0.05 -1.03 1.51
N MET A 50 -1.01 -0.29 1.17
CA MET A 50 -1.48 -0.22 -0.22
C MET A 50 -1.92 1.18 -0.59
N SER A 51 -1.30 1.77 -1.61
CA SER A 51 -1.61 3.11 -2.10
C SER A 51 -2.42 3.06 -3.39
N PHE A 52 -3.38 3.99 -3.55
CA PHE A 52 -4.16 4.14 -4.77
C PHE A 52 -4.61 5.60 -4.98
N SER A 53 -4.86 5.97 -6.24
CA SER A 53 -5.40 7.29 -6.60
C SER A 53 -6.87 7.20 -7.00
N SER A 54 -7.69 8.12 -6.52
CA SER A 54 -9.14 8.10 -6.79
C SER A 54 -9.49 8.41 -8.25
N HIS A 55 -8.75 9.29 -8.93
CA HIS A 55 -9.01 9.66 -10.32
C HIS A 55 -8.76 8.54 -11.36
N LYS A 56 -8.17 7.41 -10.93
CA LYS A 56 -8.11 6.18 -11.74
C LYS A 56 -9.26 5.21 -11.48
N LEU A 57 -10.15 5.58 -10.55
CA LEU A 57 -11.35 4.88 -10.08
C LEU A 57 -12.62 5.72 -10.32
N TYR A 58 -12.59 6.63 -11.29
CA TYR A 58 -13.65 7.62 -11.56
C TYR A 58 -13.90 8.62 -10.41
N GLY A 59 -12.96 8.78 -9.49
CA GLY A 59 -12.98 9.81 -8.45
C GLY A 59 -12.36 11.15 -8.90
N PRO A 60 -12.41 12.19 -8.03
CA PRO A 60 -11.84 13.50 -8.32
C PRO A 60 -10.30 13.48 -8.37
N LYS A 61 -9.71 14.28 -9.26
CA LYS A 61 -8.24 14.49 -9.31
C LYS A 61 -7.77 15.17 -8.03
N GLY A 62 -6.59 14.79 -7.54
CA GLY A 62 -6.00 15.33 -6.31
C GLY A 62 -6.34 14.55 -5.03
N ILE A 63 -7.21 13.54 -5.08
CA ILE A 63 -7.53 12.67 -3.94
C ILE A 63 -6.96 11.27 -4.17
N GLY A 64 -6.41 10.68 -3.11
CA GLY A 64 -5.91 9.31 -3.06
C GLY A 64 -6.06 8.72 -1.66
N GLY A 65 -5.72 7.45 -1.52
CA GLY A 65 -5.82 6.72 -0.26
C GLY A 65 -4.59 5.85 0.00
N LEU A 66 -4.30 5.66 1.27
CA LEU A 66 -3.35 4.67 1.76
C LEU A 66 -4.08 3.74 2.71
N TYR A 67 -4.20 2.47 2.32
CA TYR A 67 -4.60 1.41 3.22
C TYR A 67 -3.40 1.03 4.11
N VAL A 68 -3.68 0.85 5.40
CA VAL A 68 -2.71 0.44 6.41
C VAL A 68 -3.27 -0.76 7.14
N CYS A 69 -2.56 -1.88 7.06
CA CYS A 69 -2.95 -3.08 7.76
C CYS A 69 -2.85 -2.87 9.28
N ARG A 70 -3.85 -3.37 10.02
CA ARG A 70 -3.84 -3.32 11.49
C ARG A 70 -2.87 -4.33 12.10
N LYS A 71 -2.61 -5.45 11.41
CA LYS A 71 -1.81 -6.58 11.90
C LYS A 71 -0.97 -7.19 10.75
N PRO A 72 0.37 -7.09 10.78
CA PRO A 72 1.22 -6.49 11.82
C PRO A 72 1.05 -4.97 11.95
N ARG A 73 1.33 -4.42 13.13
CA ARG A 73 1.19 -2.97 13.37
C ARG A 73 2.32 -2.22 12.67
N VAL A 74 2.01 -1.56 11.55
CA VAL A 74 2.94 -0.68 10.86
C VAL A 74 2.99 0.66 11.59
N ARG A 75 4.17 1.07 12.07
CA ARG A 75 4.37 2.38 12.70
C ARG A 75 4.65 3.41 11.61
N LEU A 76 3.69 4.29 11.41
CA LEU A 76 3.71 5.35 10.43
C LEU A 76 3.94 6.67 11.14
N GLU A 77 4.94 7.42 10.69
CA GLU A 77 5.21 8.78 11.14
C GLU A 77 4.74 9.75 10.05
N ALA A 78 3.98 10.77 10.45
CA ALA A 78 3.57 11.83 9.55
C ALA A 78 4.76 12.73 9.25
N ILE A 79 5.10 12.91 7.97
CA ILE A 79 6.15 13.86 7.55
C ILE A 79 5.56 15.26 7.31
N ILE A 80 4.28 15.34 6.95
CA ILE A 80 3.58 16.61 6.70
C ILE A 80 2.47 16.78 7.73
N HIS A 81 2.48 17.91 8.42
CA HIS A 81 1.51 18.26 9.45
C HIS A 81 0.67 19.45 8.97
N GLY A 82 -0.64 19.40 9.22
CA GLY A 82 -1.59 20.48 8.92
C GLY A 82 -2.57 20.68 10.07
N ALA A 83 -3.34 21.76 10.05
CA ALA A 83 -4.22 22.16 11.15
C ALA A 83 -5.34 21.14 11.47
N VAL A 84 -5.85 20.43 10.45
CA VAL A 84 -6.94 19.45 10.60
C VAL A 84 -6.52 18.05 10.15
N THR A 85 -5.42 17.93 9.39
CA THR A 85 -4.99 16.67 8.79
C THR A 85 -3.47 16.58 8.79
N SER A 86 -2.93 15.52 9.37
CA SER A 86 -1.58 15.06 9.05
C SER A 86 -1.63 14.48 7.63
N VAL A 87 -1.10 15.20 6.64
CA VAL A 87 -0.98 14.66 5.28
C VAL A 87 0.08 13.58 5.34
N VAL A 88 -0.33 12.31 5.25
CA VAL A 88 0.58 11.19 5.47
C VAL A 88 1.44 10.97 4.21
N CYS A 89 2.42 11.83 3.99
CA CYS A 89 3.68 11.37 3.40
C CYS A 89 4.36 10.58 4.52
N VAL A 90 4.46 9.25 4.36
CA VAL A 90 4.75 8.37 5.50
C VAL A 90 6.19 7.92 5.49
N ARG A 91 6.87 8.10 6.62
CA ARG A 91 8.10 7.37 6.89
C ARG A 91 7.72 6.04 7.55
N VAL A 92 7.91 4.95 6.82
CA VAL A 92 7.82 3.62 7.42
C VAL A 92 9.11 3.37 8.19
N HIS A 93 9.01 3.32 9.52
CA HIS A 93 10.13 2.90 10.35
C HIS A 93 10.32 1.39 10.18
N CYS A 94 11.16 1.00 9.22
CA CYS A 94 11.61 -0.38 9.12
C CYS A 94 12.59 -0.62 10.27
N LEU A 95 12.15 -1.36 11.30
CA LEU A 95 13.00 -1.85 12.39
C LEU A 95 14.00 -2.88 11.83
N PHE A 96 14.99 -2.41 11.08
CA PHE A 96 16.18 -3.19 10.68
C PHE A 96 17.26 -3.16 11.78
N THR A 97 16.89 -2.88 13.03
CA THR A 97 17.81 -2.69 14.17
C THR A 97 17.88 -3.85 15.16
N LYS A 98 17.46 -5.06 14.78
CA LYS A 98 17.72 -6.29 15.56
C LYS A 98 18.06 -7.49 14.67
N LEU A 99 19.15 -7.36 13.92
CA LEU A 99 20.03 -8.49 13.63
C LEU A 99 21.25 -8.35 14.54
#